data_AF-A0A920VWB4-F1
#
_entry.id   AF-A0A920VWB4-F1
#
_cell.length_a   1.000
_cell.length_b   1.000
_cell.length_c   1.000
_cell.angle_alpha   90.00
_cell.angle_beta   90.00
_cell.angle_gamma   90.00
#
_symmetry.space_group_name_H-M   'P 1'
#
loop_
_entity.id
_entity.type
_entity.pdbx_description
1 polymer ?
#
loop_
_entity_poly.entity_id
_entity_poly.type
_entity_poly.pdbx_seq_one_letter_code
_entity_poly.pdbx_strand_id
1 'polypeptide(L)'
;MEYRKLGNTDLDVSLICLGTMTWGQQNTEAEGHEQMDYALDRGINFFDTAEMYSIPPMAETQGSTEKIIGTWFKKSGNREKVILASKVAGRGRMDWIRGTKQSWIEKNRKSGGRKFEKTTNKIT
;
A
#
# COMPACT_ATOMS: atom_id res chain seq x y z
N MET A 1 -19.52 -10.94 -14.42
CA MET A 1 -19.23 -10.18 -13.19
C MET A 1 -20.38 -9.22 -12.91
N GLU A 2 -20.80 -9.09 -11.66
CA GLU A 2 -21.72 -8.03 -11.23
C GLU A 2 -20.93 -6.81 -10.78
N TYR A 3 -21.41 -5.61 -11.14
CA TYR A 3 -20.80 -4.34 -10.76
C TYR A 3 -21.80 -3.48 -9.97
N ARG A 4 -21.28 -2.66 -9.06
CA ARG A 4 -22.05 -1.69 -8.28
C ARG A 4 -21.30 -0.37 -8.18
N LYS A 5 -22.05 0.74 -8.09
CA LYS A 5 -21.49 2.05 -7.78
C LYS A 5 -20.84 2.05 -6.39
N LEU A 6 -19.62 2.58 -6.31
CA LEU A 6 -18.91 2.72 -5.05
C LEU A 6 -19.47 3.94 -4.29
N GLY A 7 -20.40 3.70 -3.37
CA GLY A 7 -21.04 4.76 -2.60
C GLY A 7 -21.75 5.78 -3.50
N ASN A 8 -21.49 7.06 -3.27
CA ASN A 8 -22.06 8.17 -4.05
C ASN A 8 -21.13 8.62 -5.20
N THR A 9 -20.26 7.74 -5.68
CA THR A 9 -19.34 8.04 -6.79
C THR A 9 -19.84 7.42 -8.09
N ASP A 10 -19.27 7.85 -9.21
CA ASP A 10 -19.54 7.25 -10.52
C ASP A 10 -18.70 6.01 -10.83
N LEU A 11 -17.90 5.52 -9.87
CA LEU A 11 -17.06 4.34 -10.07
C LEU A 11 -17.87 3.06 -9.96
N ASP A 12 -17.89 2.26 -11.03
CA ASP A 12 -18.43 0.91 -11.03
C ASP A 12 -17.35 -0.09 -10.63
N VAL A 13 -17.46 -0.65 -9.42
CA VAL A 13 -16.55 -1.68 -8.90
C VAL A 13 -17.21 -3.05 -9.01
N SER A 14 -16.40 -4.09 -9.27
CA SER A 14 -16.84 -5.47 -9.18
C SER A 14 -17.34 -5.76 -7.76
N LEU A 15 -18.43 -6.55 -7.65
CA LEU A 15 -19.06 -6.87 -6.36
C LEU A 15 -18.09 -7.55 -5.37
N ILE A 16 -17.09 -8.26 -5.91
CA ILE A 16 -15.98 -8.83 -5.15
C ILE A 16 -14.68 -8.08 -5.48
N CYS A 17 -13.81 -7.96 -4.48
CA CYS A 17 -12.52 -7.28 -4.57
C CYS A 17 -11.38 -8.30 -4.44
N LEU A 18 -10.29 -8.11 -5.19
CA LEU A 18 -9.06 -8.90 -5.03
C LEU A 18 -8.19 -8.29 -3.92
N GLY A 19 -8.11 -8.98 -2.79
CA GLY A 19 -7.16 -8.67 -1.71
C GLY A 19 -5.78 -9.25 -2.01
N THR A 20 -4.72 -8.51 -1.65
CA THR A 20 -3.36 -8.77 -2.18
C THR A 20 -2.27 -8.94 -1.12
N MET A 21 -2.64 -9.00 0.17
CA MET A 21 -1.70 -8.86 1.30
C MET A 21 -0.61 -9.95 1.40
N THR A 22 -0.71 -11.04 0.65
CA THR A 22 0.21 -12.19 0.73
C THR A 22 1.39 -12.10 -0.25
N TRP A 23 1.33 -11.17 -1.22
CA TRP A 23 2.28 -11.10 -2.33
C TRP A 23 3.61 -10.46 -1.91
N GLY A 24 4.70 -11.20 -2.10
CA GLY A 24 6.04 -10.85 -1.63
C GLY A 24 6.36 -11.40 -0.24
N GLN A 25 5.53 -12.31 0.29
CA GLN A 25 5.82 -13.07 1.52
C GLN A 25 5.40 -14.53 1.40
N GLN A 26 4.09 -14.79 1.23
CA GLN A 26 3.57 -16.15 1.04
C GLN A 26 3.47 -16.49 -0.45
N ASN A 27 3.27 -15.48 -1.29
CA ASN A 27 3.24 -15.63 -2.73
C ASN A 27 4.42 -14.94 -3.39
N THR A 28 4.90 -15.55 -4.46
CA THR A 28 5.89 -14.94 -5.36
C THR A 28 5.25 -13.87 -6.23
N GLU A 29 6.07 -13.05 -6.91
CA GLU A 29 5.59 -12.09 -7.91
C GLU A 29 4.82 -12.78 -9.03
N ALA A 30 5.31 -13.92 -9.53
CA ALA A 30 4.68 -14.67 -10.61
C ALA A 30 3.28 -15.17 -10.21
N GLU A 31 3.13 -15.71 -9.01
CA GLU A 31 1.82 -16.13 -8.48
C GLU A 31 0.88 -14.94 -8.27
N GLY A 32 1.40 -13.79 -7.84
CA GLY A 32 0.62 -12.55 -7.75
C GLY A 32 0.13 -12.08 -9.13
N HIS A 33 0.99 -12.17 -10.15
CA HIS A 33 0.63 -11.84 -11.54
C HIS A 33 -0.44 -12.80 -12.08
N GLU A 34 -0.29 -14.10 -11.84
CA GLU A 34 -1.30 -15.10 -12.24
C GLU A 34 -2.65 -14.84 -11.57
N GLN A 35 -2.66 -14.49 -10.28
CA GLN A 35 -3.89 -14.11 -9.58
C GLN A 35 -4.53 -12.83 -10.15
N MET A 36 -3.72 -11.82 -10.50
CA MET A 36 -4.22 -10.58 -11.14
C MET A 36 -4.78 -10.83 -12.54
N ASP A 37 -4.10 -11.63 -13.36
CA ASP A 37 -4.56 -12.02 -14.70
C ASP A 37 -5.89 -12.77 -14.59
N TYR A 38 -5.95 -13.79 -13.73
CA TYR A 38 -7.18 -14.56 -13.51
C TYR A 38 -8.33 -13.68 -12.99
N ALA A 39 -8.06 -12.80 -12.03
CA ALA A 39 -9.07 -11.90 -11.50
C ALA A 39 -9.65 -10.99 -12.60
N LEU A 40 -8.79 -10.39 -13.42
CA LEU A 40 -9.20 -9.49 -14.49
C LEU A 40 -9.97 -10.24 -15.59
N ASP A 41 -9.54 -11.44 -15.96
CA ASP A 41 -10.24 -12.30 -16.92
C ASP A 41 -11.66 -12.70 -16.44
N ARG A 42 -11.86 -12.78 -15.13
CA ARG A 42 -13.19 -12.98 -14.51
C ARG A 42 -14.00 -11.69 -14.38
N GLY A 43 -13.44 -10.55 -14.78
CA GLY A 43 -14.06 -9.23 -14.71
C GLY A 43 -13.91 -8.53 -13.35
N ILE A 44 -13.04 -9.01 -12.45
CA ILE A 44 -12.75 -8.29 -11.22
C ILE A 44 -11.91 -7.06 -11.59
N ASN A 45 -12.43 -5.87 -11.34
CA ASN A 45 -11.74 -4.61 -11.61
C ASN A 45 -11.29 -3.90 -10.33
N PHE A 46 -11.69 -4.35 -9.15
CA PHE A 46 -11.41 -3.70 -7.88
C PHE A 46 -10.34 -4.46 -7.10
N PHE A 47 -9.14 -3.89 -7.00
CA PHE A 47 -7.99 -4.48 -6.31
C PHE A 47 -7.64 -3.66 -5.07
N ASP A 48 -7.28 -4.34 -3.99
CA ASP A 48 -7.00 -3.73 -2.69
C ASP A 48 -5.57 -4.05 -2.21
N THR A 49 -4.83 -3.03 -1.80
CA THR A 49 -3.46 -3.12 -1.27
C THR A 49 -3.24 -2.15 -0.10
N ALA A 50 -2.03 -2.12 0.46
CA ALA A 50 -1.61 -1.18 1.48
C ALA A 50 -0.10 -1.00 1.44
N GLU A 51 0.39 0.17 1.85
CA GLU A 51 1.84 0.42 1.93
C GLU A 51 2.56 -0.56 2.87
N MET A 52 1.85 -1.08 3.88
CA MET A 52 2.42 -1.99 4.87
C MET A 52 2.48 -3.44 4.39
N TYR A 53 1.78 -3.79 3.30
CA TYR A 53 1.79 -5.14 2.76
C TYR A 53 3.18 -5.47 2.19
N SER A 54 3.65 -6.71 2.34
CA SER A 54 2.91 -7.95 2.65
C SER A 54 2.73 -8.28 4.14
N ILE A 55 2.00 -9.37 4.43
CA ILE A 55 1.69 -9.89 5.78
C ILE A 55 2.34 -11.26 5.99
N PRO A 56 2.93 -11.56 7.18
CA PRO A 56 3.10 -10.67 8.33
C PRO A 56 3.97 -9.43 8.00
N PRO A 57 3.66 -8.25 8.57
CA PRO A 57 4.40 -7.03 8.24
C PRO A 57 5.83 -7.10 8.78
N MET A 58 6.81 -6.90 7.90
CA MET A 58 8.23 -6.84 8.25
C MET A 58 8.89 -5.66 7.54
N ALA A 59 10.04 -5.21 8.03
CA ALA A 59 10.76 -4.08 7.45
C ALA A 59 11.26 -4.40 6.02
N GLU A 60 11.69 -5.64 5.82
CA GLU A 60 12.30 -6.14 4.59
C GLU A 60 11.28 -6.29 3.45
N THR A 61 10.04 -6.64 3.78
CA THR A 61 8.97 -6.93 2.81
C THR A 61 7.93 -5.82 2.70
N GLN A 62 8.13 -4.71 3.40
CA GLN A 62 7.25 -3.54 3.31
C GLN A 62 7.18 -3.01 1.87
N GLY A 63 5.96 -2.83 1.38
CA GLY A 63 5.67 -2.34 0.03
C GLY A 63 5.89 -3.37 -1.07
N SER A 64 6.24 -4.64 -0.75
CA SER A 64 6.44 -5.68 -1.76
C SER A 64 5.20 -5.90 -2.62
N THR A 65 4.02 -5.88 -2.02
CA THR A 65 2.75 -6.06 -2.74
C THR A 65 2.50 -4.94 -3.76
N GLU A 66 2.73 -3.67 -3.39
CA GLU A 66 2.58 -2.55 -4.32
C GLU A 66 3.62 -2.60 -5.45
N LYS A 67 4.85 -3.05 -5.17
CA LYS A 67 5.88 -3.27 -6.21
C LYS A 67 5.44 -4.35 -7.20
N ILE A 68 4.91 -5.47 -6.73
CA ILE A 68 4.41 -6.58 -7.56
C ILE A 68 3.23 -6.14 -8.44
N ILE A 69 2.29 -5.37 -7.89
CA ILE A 69 1.21 -4.76 -8.67
C ILE A 69 1.77 -3.81 -9.73
N GLY A 70 2.77 -3.00 -9.38
CA GLY A 70 3.43 -2.06 -10.29
C GLY A 70 4.12 -2.76 -11.47
N THR A 71 4.84 -3.86 -11.23
CA THR A 71 5.49 -4.63 -12.30
C THR A 71 4.45 -5.29 -13.20
N TRP A 72 3.34 -5.79 -12.64
CA TRP A 72 2.23 -6.34 -13.41
C TRP A 72 1.57 -5.29 -14.31
N PHE A 73 1.28 -4.09 -13.79
CA PHE A 73 0.74 -3.00 -14.62
C PHE A 73 1.69 -2.62 -15.75
N LYS A 74 2.99 -2.54 -15.48
CA LYS A 74 4.01 -2.25 -16.49
C LYS A 74 4.06 -3.33 -17.58
N LYS A 75 3.93 -4.60 -17.20
CA LYS A 75 3.97 -5.74 -18.11
C LYS A 75 2.69 -5.87 -18.95
N SER A 76 1.53 -5.69 -18.33
CA SER A 76 0.22 -5.99 -18.94
C SER A 76 -0.44 -4.79 -19.62
N GLY A 77 -0.10 -3.57 -19.22
CA GLY A 77 -0.79 -2.35 -19.68
C GLY A 77 -2.22 -2.19 -19.14
N ASN A 78 -2.65 -3.03 -18.18
CA ASN A 78 -4.03 -3.08 -17.70
C ASN A 78 -4.39 -1.99 -16.65
N ARG A 79 -3.57 -0.94 -16.48
CA ARG A 79 -3.78 0.06 -15.43
C ARG A 79 -5.17 0.70 -15.48
N GLU A 80 -5.64 1.06 -16.67
CA GLU A 80 -6.95 1.72 -16.86
C GLU A 80 -8.15 0.81 -16.62
N LYS A 81 -7.93 -0.51 -16.58
CA LYS A 81 -8.99 -1.50 -16.32
C LYS A 81 -9.20 -1.77 -14.84
N VAL A 82 -8.32 -1.25 -13.97
CA VAL A 82 -8.30 -1.56 -12.54
C VAL A 82 -8.53 -0.31 -11.70
N ILE A 83 -9.50 -0.41 -10.80
CA ILE A 83 -9.67 0.48 -9.66
C ILE A 83 -8.79 -0.07 -8.54
N LEU A 84 -7.69 0.63 -8.25
CA LEU A 84 -6.74 0.23 -7.21
C LEU A 84 -6.96 1.08 -5.96
N ALA A 85 -7.30 0.45 -4.84
CA ALA A 85 -7.32 1.08 -3.53
C ALA A 85 -6.06 0.71 -2.74
N SER A 86 -5.32 1.71 -2.27
CA SER A 86 -4.24 1.52 -1.29
C SER A 86 -4.61 2.16 0.04
N LYS A 87 -3.97 1.70 1.10
CA LYS A 87 -4.19 2.15 2.47
C LYS A 87 -2.89 2.66 3.08
N VAL A 88 -3.07 3.72 3.85
CA VAL A 88 -2.03 4.30 4.69
C VAL A 88 -2.09 3.65 6.07
N ALA A 89 -0.95 3.14 6.55
CA ALA A 89 -0.82 2.59 7.88
C ALA A 89 -1.10 3.66 8.94
N GLY A 90 -1.87 3.27 9.96
CA GLY A 90 -2.06 4.06 11.17
C GLY A 90 -0.81 4.05 12.06
N ARG A 91 -0.90 4.72 13.21
CA ARG A 91 0.17 4.68 14.22
C ARG A 91 0.32 3.26 14.78
N GLY A 92 1.54 2.72 14.77
CA GLY A 92 1.83 1.38 15.27
C GLY A 92 3.29 1.20 15.65
N ARG A 93 3.66 0.01 16.10
CA ARG A 93 5.05 -0.37 16.42
C ARG A 93 5.86 -0.78 15.18
N MET A 94 5.56 -0.16 14.02
CA MET A 94 6.23 -0.39 12.74
C MET A 94 7.02 0.85 12.38
N ASP A 95 8.13 1.07 13.07
CA ASP A 95 8.98 2.27 12.96
C ASP A 95 9.71 2.40 11.61
N TRP A 96 9.81 1.29 10.87
CA TRP A 96 10.30 1.26 9.49
C TRP A 96 9.34 1.91 8.48
N ILE A 97 8.03 1.97 8.78
CA ILE A 97 7.06 2.60 7.88
C ILE A 97 7.23 4.12 7.94
N ARG A 98 7.64 4.72 6.82
CA ARG A 98 7.87 6.18 6.62
C ARG A 98 8.88 6.82 7.58
N GLY A 99 9.70 6.01 8.25
CA GLY A 99 10.67 6.49 9.24
C GLY A 99 10.03 7.33 10.36
N THR A 100 8.80 6.99 10.80
CA THR A 100 8.05 7.83 11.73
C THR A 100 8.77 7.96 13.07
N LYS A 101 9.31 9.17 13.31
CA LYS A 101 9.52 9.98 14.54
C LYS A 101 9.36 9.42 15.97
N GLN A 102 9.24 8.11 16.26
CA GLN A 102 9.58 7.63 17.62
C GLN A 102 11.04 7.96 17.93
N SER A 103 11.90 7.92 16.91
CA SER A 103 13.27 8.42 17.00
C SER A 103 13.38 9.91 17.34
N TRP A 104 12.40 10.77 17.03
CA TRP A 104 12.48 12.20 17.37
C TRP A 104 12.24 12.44 18.87
N ILE A 105 11.20 11.80 19.43
CA ILE A 105 10.90 11.89 20.86
C ILE A 105 12.02 11.19 21.66
N GLU A 106 12.51 10.03 21.23
CA GLU A 106 13.60 9.32 21.92
C GLU A 106 14.97 9.98 21.76
N LYS A 107 15.31 10.56 20.59
CA LYS A 107 16.53 11.35 20.42
C LYS A 107 16.53 12.59 21.32
N ASN A 108 15.37 13.24 21.49
CA ASN A 108 15.24 14.43 22.34
C ASN A 108 15.15 14.11 23.84
N ARG A 109 14.74 12.89 24.22
CA ARG A 109 14.77 12.43 25.62
C ARG A 109 16.17 12.07 26.08
N LYS A 110 17.01 11.51 25.20
CA LYS A 110 18.42 11.14 25.51
C LYS A 110 19.40 12.31 25.50
N SER A 111 19.05 13.44 24.86
CA SER A 111 19.95 14.59 24.69
C SER A 111 19.81 15.68 25.76
N GLY A 112 19.02 15.46 26.81
CA GLY A 112 19.00 16.32 27.99
C GLY A 112 18.67 17.78 27.64
N GLY A 113 17.39 18.05 27.39
CA GLY A 113 16.77 19.37 27.39
C GLY A 113 17.68 20.56 27.03
N ARG A 114 17.89 20.82 25.74
CA ARG A 114 18.36 22.14 25.30
C ARG A 114 17.43 22.72 24.24
N LYS A 115 16.73 23.78 24.70
CA LYS A 115 16.03 24.88 24.04
C LYS A 115 15.35 24.61 22.69
N PHE A 116 14.03 24.78 22.73
CA PHE A 116 13.19 25.15 21.59
C PHE A 116 13.76 26.41 20.93
N GLU A 117 14.13 26.28 19.66
CA GLU A 117 14.23 27.42 18.75
C GLU A 117 13.24 27.18 17.61
N LYS A 118 12.29 28.09 17.49
CA LYS A 118 11.30 28.10 16.41
C LYS A 118 12.03 28.43 15.12
N THR A 119 12.05 27.51 14.16
CA THR A 119 12.32 27.83 12.76
C THR A 119 11.06 27.60 11.94
N THR A 120 10.18 28.59 11.99
CA THR A 120 9.36 28.99 10.85
C THR A 120 10.29 29.54 9.77
N ASN A 121 10.45 28.84 8.64
CA ASN A 121 10.30 29.38 7.27
C ASN A 121 10.98 28.54 6.17
N LYS A 122 10.36 28.67 4.97
CA LYS A 122 10.74 28.28 3.58
C LYS A 122 10.34 26.86 3.19
N ILE A 123 9.32 26.65 2.34
CA ILE A 123 9.21 27.03 0.90
C ILE A 123 10.46 26.60 0.12
N THR A 124 10.41 25.38 -0.44
CA THR A 124 10.32 25.05 -1.88
C THR A 124 10.01 23.57 -1.99
#